data_AF-A0A924T4Q0-F1
#
_entry.id   AF-A0A924T4Q0-F1
#
_cell.length_a   1.000
_cell.length_b   1.000
_cell.length_c   1.000
_cell.angle_alpha   90.00
_cell.angle_beta   90.00
_cell.angle_gamma   90.00
#
_symmetry.space_group_name_H-M   'P 1'
#
loop_
_entity.id
_entity.type
_entity.pdbx_description
1 polymer ?
#
loop_
_entity_poly.entity_id
_entity_poly.type
_entity_poly.pdbx_seq_one_letter_code
_entity_poly.pdbx_strand_id
1 'polypeptide(L)'
;MWASLAAPSALAQPDRIAQGEKIATGGTTQGAPACVGCHGAKGEGNADFPRLAGTGQAYLQAQLDAFASGARKNSIMQQFAQKLTPDERAAVVAYYSQLPAPGTAKPAAQVATPAELGAWLATRGRWTDQLPACAQCHGADGGGVGSQFPPLAGLSSNYIQEQLKAWKTDFRPPGPLGLMPAVAAKLSDADAAAVAQYYAALLTAIPAPAPQGAVNAAPKK
;
A
#
# COMPACT_ATOMS: atom_id res chain seq x y z
N MET A 1 37.82 -9.27 -20.33
CA MET A 1 36.87 -10.20 -19.69
C MET A 1 35.65 -9.40 -19.30
N TRP A 2 34.61 -9.37 -20.14
CA TRP A 2 33.34 -8.75 -19.78
C TRP A 2 32.48 -9.80 -19.09
N ALA A 3 32.14 -9.55 -17.82
CA ALA A 3 31.19 -10.37 -17.10
C ALA A 3 29.81 -10.16 -17.75
N SER A 4 29.26 -11.23 -18.34
CA SER A 4 27.87 -11.25 -18.76
C SER A 4 26.97 -11.07 -17.54
N LEU A 5 26.33 -9.91 -17.43
CA LEU A 5 25.16 -9.74 -16.58
C LEU A 5 24.05 -10.57 -17.20
N ALA A 6 23.72 -11.71 -16.59
CA ALA A 6 22.53 -12.46 -16.97
C ALA A 6 21.31 -11.56 -16.79
N ALA A 7 20.54 -11.35 -17.86
CA ALA A 7 19.25 -10.70 -17.76
C ALA A 7 18.33 -11.52 -16.84
N PRO A 8 17.53 -10.90 -15.97
CA PRO A 8 16.57 -11.63 -15.15
C PRO A 8 15.64 -12.43 -16.05
N SER A 9 15.51 -13.73 -15.76
CA SER A 9 14.63 -14.62 -16.49
C SER A 9 13.19 -14.10 -16.39
N ALA A 10 12.59 -13.75 -17.52
CA ALA A 10 11.21 -13.31 -17.57
C ALA A 10 10.27 -14.49 -17.31
N LEU A 11 10.01 -14.80 -16.04
CA LEU A 11 8.95 -15.73 -15.64
C LEU A 11 7.61 -15.24 -16.18
N ALA A 12 6.80 -16.18 -16.66
CA ALA A 12 5.40 -15.91 -17.00
C ALA A 12 4.65 -15.38 -15.76
N GLN A 13 3.63 -14.55 -15.99
CA GLN A 13 2.85 -13.91 -14.91
C GLN A 13 2.34 -14.91 -13.86
N PRO A 14 1.71 -16.06 -14.23
CA PRO A 14 1.25 -17.05 -13.24
C PRO A 14 2.38 -17.65 -12.39
N ASP A 15 3.52 -17.95 -13.00
CA ASP A 15 4.67 -18.52 -12.30
C ASP A 15 5.28 -17.52 -11.31
N ARG A 16 5.31 -16.24 -11.70
CA ARG A 16 5.76 -15.13 -10.85
C ARG A 16 4.85 -14.95 -9.63
N ILE A 17 3.53 -15.00 -9.83
CA ILE A 17 2.55 -14.92 -8.75
C ILE A 17 2.72 -16.08 -7.78
N ALA A 18 2.85 -17.31 -8.29
CA ALA A 18 3.03 -18.51 -7.45
C ALA A 18 4.35 -18.46 -6.66
N GLN A 19 5.42 -17.94 -7.24
CA GLN A 19 6.67 -17.67 -6.52
C GLN A 19 6.45 -16.63 -5.42
N GLY A 20 5.73 -15.54 -5.73
CA GLY A 20 5.41 -14.49 -4.76
C GLY A 20 4.64 -14.99 -3.56
N GLU A 21 3.66 -15.88 -3.78
CA GLU A 21 2.88 -16.52 -2.71
C GLU A 21 3.76 -17.38 -1.79
N LYS A 22 4.66 -18.19 -2.37
CA LYS A 22 5.61 -19.00 -1.61
C LYS A 22 6.52 -18.15 -0.73
N ILE A 23 7.01 -17.02 -1.25
CA ILE A 23 7.84 -16.10 -0.47
C ILE A 23 7.02 -15.40 0.61
N ALA A 24 5.81 -14.95 0.27
CA ALA A 24 4.92 -14.27 1.20
C ALA A 24 4.60 -15.15 2.43
N THR A 25 4.41 -16.46 2.22
CA THR A 25 4.02 -17.42 3.26
C THR A 25 5.19 -18.13 3.93
N GLY A 26 6.31 -18.34 3.22
CA GLY A 26 7.45 -19.13 3.70
C GLY A 26 8.76 -18.35 3.88
N GLY A 27 8.84 -17.10 3.42
CA GLY A 27 10.08 -16.33 3.39
C GLY A 27 11.03 -16.77 2.28
N THR A 28 12.31 -16.41 2.42
CA THR A 28 13.37 -16.75 1.45
C THR A 28 14.53 -17.46 2.12
N THR A 29 15.32 -18.20 1.32
CA THR A 29 16.56 -18.85 1.78
C THR A 29 17.64 -17.84 2.21
N GLN A 30 17.56 -16.61 1.73
CA GLN A 30 18.43 -15.47 2.05
C GLN A 30 18.06 -14.83 3.40
N GLY A 31 17.04 -15.35 4.08
CA GLY A 31 16.65 -15.00 5.44
C GLY A 31 15.65 -13.86 5.54
N ALA A 32 14.95 -13.50 4.46
CA ALA A 32 13.75 -12.68 4.59
C ALA A 32 12.63 -13.55 5.20
N PRO A 33 12.00 -13.16 6.33
CA PRO A 33 10.93 -13.93 6.92
C PRO A 33 9.67 -13.89 6.05
N ALA A 34 8.71 -14.76 6.37
CA ALA A 34 7.40 -14.75 5.75
C ALA A 34 6.70 -13.39 5.96
N CYS A 35 6.31 -12.74 4.87
CA CYS A 35 5.65 -11.43 4.89
C CYS A 35 4.35 -11.44 5.71
N VAL A 36 3.61 -12.55 5.65
CA VAL A 36 2.33 -12.73 6.36
C VAL A 36 2.47 -12.66 7.88
N GLY A 37 3.66 -12.89 8.42
CA GLY A 37 3.91 -12.81 9.88
C GLY A 37 3.73 -11.39 10.44
N CYS A 38 3.89 -10.37 9.61
CA CYS A 38 3.71 -8.96 10.02
C CYS A 38 2.56 -8.29 9.27
N HIS A 39 2.42 -8.55 7.96
CA HIS A 39 1.43 -7.87 7.10
C HIS A 39 0.05 -8.57 7.06
N GLY A 40 -0.15 -9.62 7.84
CA GLY A 40 -1.39 -10.39 7.88
C GLY A 40 -1.45 -11.50 6.83
N ALA A 41 -2.28 -12.51 7.09
CA ALA A 41 -2.36 -13.73 6.28
C ALA A 41 -2.78 -13.46 4.83
N LYS A 42 -3.58 -12.41 4.62
CA LYS A 42 -4.07 -11.96 3.31
C LYS A 42 -3.43 -10.64 2.89
N GLY A 43 -2.39 -10.15 3.58
CA GLY A 43 -1.81 -8.83 3.32
C GLY A 43 -2.70 -7.67 3.75
N GLU A 44 -3.65 -7.90 4.65
CA GLU A 44 -4.62 -6.92 5.15
C GLU A 44 -3.99 -5.82 6.02
N GLY A 45 -2.78 -6.06 6.55
CA GLY A 45 -2.12 -5.18 7.49
C GLY A 45 -2.75 -5.18 8.88
N ASN A 46 -2.22 -4.35 9.76
CA ASN A 46 -2.71 -4.12 11.12
C ASN A 46 -2.29 -2.72 11.60
N ALA A 47 -2.33 -2.47 12.92
CA ALA A 47 -2.00 -1.18 13.50
C ALA A 47 -0.54 -0.74 13.22
N ASP A 48 0.39 -1.69 13.16
CA ASP A 48 1.83 -1.43 13.05
C ASP A 48 2.34 -1.64 11.63
N PHE A 49 1.73 -2.58 10.89
CA PHE A 49 2.18 -2.99 9.56
C PHE A 49 1.14 -2.64 8.50
N PRO A 50 1.52 -1.91 7.43
CA PRO A 50 0.57 -1.45 6.44
C PRO A 50 0.01 -2.59 5.59
N ARG A 51 -1.18 -2.34 5.05
CA ARG A 51 -1.81 -3.19 4.03
C ARG A 51 -0.93 -3.31 2.78
N LEU A 52 -0.84 -4.52 2.24
CA LEU A 52 -0.21 -4.84 0.96
C LEU A 52 -1.25 -5.26 -0.08
N ALA A 53 -2.30 -5.97 0.34
CA ALA A 53 -3.35 -6.50 -0.53
C ALA A 53 -4.02 -5.41 -1.36
N GLY A 54 -4.16 -5.66 -2.67
CA GLY A 54 -4.80 -4.76 -3.61
C GLY A 54 -4.10 -3.41 -3.78
N THR A 55 -2.87 -3.28 -3.28
CA THR A 55 -2.06 -2.08 -3.49
C THR A 55 -1.42 -2.14 -4.88
N GLY A 56 -1.43 -1.01 -5.59
CA GLY A 56 -0.93 -0.91 -6.95
C GLY A 56 0.49 -1.48 -7.15
N GLN A 57 0.66 -2.29 -8.20
CA GLN A 57 1.90 -2.99 -8.49
C GLN A 57 3.12 -2.07 -8.58
N ALA A 58 3.00 -0.94 -9.29
CA ALA A 58 4.10 0.00 -9.48
C ALA A 58 4.49 0.68 -8.15
N TYR A 59 3.50 1.02 -7.31
CA TYR A 59 3.76 1.55 -5.99
C TYR A 59 4.50 0.54 -5.10
N LEU A 60 4.02 -0.70 -5.01
CA LEU A 60 4.64 -1.75 -4.19
C LEU A 60 6.08 -2.02 -4.64
N GLN A 61 6.31 -2.13 -5.95
CA GLN A 61 7.65 -2.30 -6.52
C GLN A 61 8.58 -1.15 -6.08
N ALA A 62 8.14 0.10 -6.28
CA ALA A 62 8.91 1.26 -5.89
C ALA A 62 9.20 1.30 -4.39
N GLN A 63 8.27 0.85 -3.53
CA GLN A 63 8.51 0.80 -2.09
C GLN A 63 9.56 -0.23 -1.72
N LEU A 64 9.46 -1.46 -2.26
CA LEU A 64 10.42 -2.52 -1.96
C LEU A 64 11.82 -2.19 -2.50
N ASP A 65 11.93 -1.60 -3.69
CA ASP A 65 13.22 -1.16 -4.23
C ASP A 65 13.82 0.00 -3.42
N ALA A 66 12.98 0.93 -2.95
CA ALA A 66 13.43 2.02 -2.08
C ALA A 66 13.92 1.50 -0.71
N PHE A 67 13.27 0.48 -0.13
CA PHE A 67 13.78 -0.17 1.07
C PHE A 67 15.08 -0.94 0.79
N ALA A 68 15.13 -1.73 -0.28
CA ALA A 68 16.32 -2.53 -0.63
C ALA A 68 17.56 -1.66 -0.87
N SER A 69 17.39 -0.50 -1.51
CA SER A 69 18.47 0.47 -1.74
C SER A 69 18.80 1.34 -0.51
N GLY A 70 17.95 1.32 0.54
CA GLY A 70 18.07 2.21 1.69
C GLY A 70 17.61 3.65 1.46
N ALA A 71 17.07 3.96 0.27
CA ALA A 71 16.49 5.27 -0.03
C ALA A 71 15.26 5.56 0.85
N ARG A 72 14.45 4.53 1.17
CA ARG A 72 13.41 4.59 2.20
C ARG A 72 13.93 3.94 3.47
N LYS A 73 14.02 4.73 4.55
CA LYS A 73 14.56 4.32 5.84
C LYS A 73 13.46 3.74 6.72
N ASN A 74 13.63 2.51 7.18
CA ASN A 74 12.82 1.88 8.21
C ASN A 74 13.62 0.73 8.82
N SER A 75 13.77 0.70 10.14
CA SER A 75 14.64 -0.28 10.82
C SER A 75 14.23 -1.74 10.62
N ILE A 76 12.97 -2.00 10.27
CA ILE A 76 12.42 -3.34 10.09
C ILE A 76 12.45 -3.71 8.60
N MET A 77 11.70 -3.00 7.77
CA MET A 77 11.48 -3.40 6.36
C MET A 77 12.73 -3.26 5.48
N GLN A 78 13.65 -2.34 5.81
CA GLN A 78 14.89 -2.19 5.05
C GLN A 78 15.73 -3.47 5.09
N GLN A 79 15.88 -4.07 6.27
CA GLN A 79 16.69 -5.29 6.45
C GLN A 79 16.13 -6.47 5.67
N PHE A 80 14.80 -6.60 5.62
CA PHE A 80 14.14 -7.68 4.89
C PHE A 80 14.14 -7.43 3.38
N ALA A 81 13.91 -6.20 2.93
CA ALA A 81 13.96 -5.86 1.50
C ALA A 81 15.37 -6.06 0.90
N GLN A 82 16.42 -5.79 1.67
CA GLN A 82 17.81 -6.04 1.27
C GLN A 82 18.15 -7.53 1.08
N LYS A 83 17.38 -8.43 1.71
CA LYS A 83 17.55 -9.88 1.57
C LYS A 83 16.79 -10.45 0.37
N LEU A 84 15.89 -9.68 -0.25
CA LEU A 84 15.18 -10.08 -1.45
C LEU A 84 15.97 -9.69 -2.70
N THR A 85 16.15 -10.66 -3.60
CA THR A 85 16.63 -10.41 -4.96
C THR A 85 15.62 -9.56 -5.75
N PRO A 86 16.04 -8.89 -6.84
CA PRO A 86 15.11 -8.15 -7.69
C PRO A 86 13.92 -8.98 -8.19
N ASP A 87 14.15 -10.25 -8.55
CA ASP A 87 13.10 -11.16 -9.01
C ASP A 87 12.14 -11.55 -7.89
N GLU A 88 12.65 -11.81 -6.68
CA GLU A 88 11.81 -12.10 -5.51
C GLU A 88 10.94 -10.88 -5.12
N ARG A 89 11.50 -9.65 -5.19
CA ARG A 89 10.71 -8.42 -4.97
C ARG A 89 9.60 -8.30 -6.00
N ALA A 90 9.90 -8.54 -7.27
CA ALA A 90 8.90 -8.50 -8.33
C ALA A 90 7.84 -9.60 -8.19
N ALA A 91 8.21 -10.77 -7.65
CA ALA A 91 7.30 -11.87 -7.38
C ALA A 91 6.31 -11.55 -6.26
N VAL A 92 6.78 -11.08 -5.09
CA VAL A 92 5.87 -10.70 -3.99
C VAL A 92 4.98 -9.51 -4.34
N VAL A 93 5.48 -8.58 -5.16
CA VAL A 93 4.70 -7.47 -5.70
C VAL A 93 3.57 -7.98 -6.58
N ALA A 94 3.86 -8.89 -7.52
CA ALA A 94 2.85 -9.49 -8.38
C ALA A 94 1.76 -10.17 -7.53
N TYR A 95 2.16 -10.98 -6.54
CA TYR A 95 1.23 -11.65 -5.63
C TYR A 95 0.34 -10.69 -4.82
N TYR A 96 0.91 -9.71 -4.10
CA TYR A 96 0.09 -8.82 -3.26
C TYR A 96 -0.80 -7.86 -4.07
N SER A 97 -0.32 -7.42 -5.24
CA SER A 97 -1.07 -6.48 -6.08
C SER A 97 -2.32 -7.09 -6.72
N GLN A 98 -2.37 -8.41 -6.91
CA GLN A 98 -3.55 -9.11 -7.41
C GLN A 98 -4.56 -9.51 -6.33
N LEU A 99 -4.18 -9.45 -5.04
CA LEU A 99 -5.12 -9.81 -3.97
C LEU A 99 -6.27 -8.80 -3.92
N PRO A 100 -7.48 -9.23 -3.54
CA PRO A 100 -8.61 -8.32 -3.40
C PRO A 100 -8.29 -7.17 -2.43
N ALA A 101 -8.56 -5.94 -2.85
CA ALA A 101 -8.54 -4.81 -1.93
C ALA A 101 -9.68 -4.97 -0.91
N PRO A 102 -9.44 -4.74 0.40
CA PRO A 102 -10.50 -4.61 1.37
C PRO A 102 -11.52 -3.54 0.96
N GLY A 103 -12.80 -3.81 1.21
CA GLY A 103 -13.86 -2.86 0.96
C GLY A 103 -13.66 -1.58 1.77
N THR A 104 -13.81 -0.43 1.13
CA THR A 104 -13.81 0.87 1.78
C THR A 104 -15.23 1.21 2.23
N ALA A 105 -15.36 1.78 3.43
CA ALA A 105 -16.56 2.49 3.78
C ALA A 105 -16.70 3.64 2.79
N LYS A 106 -17.86 3.73 2.11
CA LYS A 106 -18.18 4.92 1.35
C LYS A 106 -18.12 6.10 2.33
N PRO A 107 -17.30 7.13 2.09
CA PRO A 107 -17.35 8.34 2.90
C PRO A 107 -18.80 8.79 2.97
N ALA A 108 -19.30 9.07 4.18
CA ALA A 108 -20.62 9.67 4.30
C ALA A 108 -20.66 10.88 3.36
N ALA A 109 -21.67 10.95 2.49
CA ALA A 109 -21.83 12.03 1.52
C ALA A 109 -22.06 13.41 2.17
N GLN A 110 -21.90 13.49 3.49
CA GLN A 110 -21.93 14.71 4.27
C GLN A 110 -20.80 15.62 3.79
N VAL A 111 -21.16 16.85 3.46
CA VAL A 111 -20.20 17.92 3.21
C VAL A 111 -19.44 18.16 4.51
N ALA A 112 -18.20 17.67 4.58
CA ALA A 112 -17.31 17.96 5.69
C ALA A 112 -17.22 19.49 5.87
N THR A 113 -17.31 19.93 7.12
CA THR A 113 -17.11 21.33 7.50
C THR A 113 -15.66 21.55 7.94
N PRO A 114 -15.15 22.80 7.97
CA PRO A 114 -13.79 23.06 8.48
C PRO A 114 -13.56 22.60 9.92
N ALA A 115 -14.63 22.46 10.73
CA ALA A 115 -14.56 21.90 12.08
C ALA A 115 -14.20 20.40 12.07
N GLU A 116 -14.47 19.68 10.98
CA GLU A 116 -14.11 18.29 10.75
C GLU A 116 -12.80 18.22 9.95
N LEU A 117 -11.72 18.81 10.50
CA LEU A 117 -10.48 19.10 9.80
C LEU A 117 -9.95 17.96 8.91
N GLY A 118 -9.94 16.72 9.42
CA GLY A 118 -9.45 15.56 8.67
C GLY A 118 -10.28 15.27 7.42
N ALA A 119 -11.61 15.23 7.56
CA ALA A 119 -12.53 15.04 6.45
C ALA A 119 -12.50 16.23 5.47
N TRP A 120 -12.37 17.46 5.98
CA TRP A 120 -12.23 18.66 5.17
C TRP A 120 -10.98 18.60 4.29
N LEU A 121 -9.80 18.37 4.87
CA LEU A 121 -8.55 18.28 4.12
C LEU A 121 -8.55 17.11 3.13
N ALA A 122 -9.10 15.96 3.53
CA ALA A 122 -9.18 14.78 2.67
C ALA A 122 -10.04 15.01 1.43
N THR A 123 -11.19 15.67 1.57
CA THR A 123 -12.21 15.77 0.51
C THR A 123 -12.19 17.11 -0.26
N ARG A 124 -11.69 18.19 0.36
CA ARG A 124 -11.70 19.55 -0.20
C ARG A 124 -10.31 20.18 -0.30
N GLY A 125 -9.40 19.80 0.60
CA GLY A 125 -8.08 20.41 0.70
C GLY A 125 -8.14 21.80 1.34
N ARG A 126 -7.03 22.52 1.26
CA ARG A 126 -6.86 23.89 1.75
C ARG A 126 -6.17 24.73 0.67
N TRP A 127 -6.98 25.25 -0.26
CA TRP A 127 -6.48 25.96 -1.44
C TRP A 127 -5.80 27.30 -1.12
N THR A 128 -6.11 27.92 0.01
CA THR A 128 -5.36 29.09 0.53
C THR A 128 -3.88 28.78 0.73
N ASP A 129 -3.55 27.51 0.97
CA ASP A 129 -2.19 27.02 1.21
C ASP A 129 -1.68 26.22 0.00
N GLN A 130 -2.44 26.19 -1.09
CA GLN A 130 -2.22 25.35 -2.27
C GLN A 130 -2.10 23.86 -1.91
N LEU A 131 -2.89 23.41 -0.93
CA LEU A 131 -2.99 22.01 -0.54
C LEU A 131 -4.22 21.39 -1.23
N PRO A 132 -4.05 20.57 -2.29
CA PRO A 132 -5.17 19.89 -2.92
C PRO A 132 -5.80 18.87 -1.97
N ALA A 133 -7.08 18.55 -2.19
CA ALA A 133 -7.74 17.44 -1.50
C ALA A 133 -7.00 16.12 -1.75
N CYS A 134 -6.77 15.34 -0.70
CA CYS A 134 -6.10 14.04 -0.78
C CYS A 134 -6.83 13.08 -1.75
N ALA A 135 -8.16 13.11 -1.72
CA ALA A 135 -9.04 12.26 -2.54
C ALA A 135 -8.89 12.48 -4.05
N GLN A 136 -8.35 13.62 -4.49
CA GLN A 136 -8.13 13.88 -5.93
C GLN A 136 -7.08 12.93 -6.53
N CYS A 137 -6.13 12.46 -5.72
CA CYS A 137 -5.10 11.51 -6.16
C CYS A 137 -5.33 10.11 -5.57
N HIS A 138 -5.77 10.03 -4.31
CA HIS A 138 -5.93 8.75 -3.59
C HIS A 138 -7.31 8.11 -3.73
N GLY A 139 -8.18 8.66 -4.58
CA GLY A 139 -9.54 8.19 -4.81
C GLY A 139 -10.55 8.80 -3.83
N ALA A 140 -11.81 8.89 -4.25
CA ALA A 140 -12.89 9.53 -3.50
C ALA A 140 -13.08 8.95 -2.09
N ASP A 141 -12.86 7.65 -1.95
CA ASP A 141 -12.95 6.86 -0.73
C ASP A 141 -11.58 6.53 -0.12
N GLY A 142 -10.49 7.04 -0.67
CA GLY A 142 -9.14 6.66 -0.29
C GLY A 142 -8.75 5.23 -0.69
N GLY A 143 -9.47 4.60 -1.62
CA GLY A 143 -9.20 3.24 -2.12
C GLY A 143 -7.96 3.12 -3.00
N GLY A 144 -7.33 4.23 -3.38
CA GLY A 144 -6.24 4.28 -4.35
C GLY A 144 -6.73 4.33 -5.79
N VAL A 145 -5.84 4.71 -6.71
CA VAL A 145 -6.16 4.82 -8.14
C VAL A 145 -5.03 4.20 -8.97
N GLY A 146 -5.39 3.18 -9.74
CA GLY A 146 -4.46 2.50 -10.64
C GLY A 146 -3.25 1.89 -9.91
N SER A 147 -2.11 1.81 -10.61
CA SER A 147 -0.90 1.18 -10.08
C SER A 147 -0.01 2.12 -9.25
N GLN A 148 -0.24 3.43 -9.29
CA GLN A 148 0.68 4.45 -8.78
C GLN A 148 0.21 5.12 -7.49
N PHE A 149 -1.09 5.41 -7.37
CA PHE A 149 -1.62 6.11 -6.21
C PHE A 149 -2.15 5.10 -5.19
N PRO A 150 -1.43 4.89 -4.07
CA PRO A 150 -1.77 3.85 -3.13
C PRO A 150 -3.06 4.18 -2.37
N PRO A 151 -3.75 3.15 -1.84
CA PRO A 151 -4.83 3.36 -0.89
C PRO A 151 -4.34 4.01 0.40
N LEU A 152 -5.21 4.81 0.99
CA LEU A 152 -5.07 5.37 2.34
C LEU A 152 -6.10 4.77 3.30
N ALA A 153 -7.28 4.41 2.80
CA ALA A 153 -8.37 3.88 3.60
C ALA A 153 -7.99 2.59 4.32
N GLY A 154 -8.19 2.58 5.65
CA GLY A 154 -7.88 1.46 6.52
C GLY A 154 -6.40 1.28 6.87
N LEU A 155 -5.50 2.15 6.40
CA LEU A 155 -4.16 2.22 6.99
C LEU A 155 -4.26 2.82 8.39
N SER A 156 -3.40 2.37 9.31
CA SER A 156 -3.41 2.90 10.66
C SER A 156 -3.07 4.39 10.67
N SER A 157 -3.69 5.13 11.60
CA SER A 157 -3.41 6.56 11.76
C SER A 157 -1.93 6.81 12.06
N ASN A 158 -1.30 5.94 12.88
CA ASN A 158 0.12 6.02 13.18
C ASN A 158 0.97 5.85 11.91
N TYR A 159 0.69 4.82 11.11
CA TYR A 159 1.43 4.60 9.88
C TYR A 159 1.34 5.80 8.93
N ILE A 160 0.14 6.37 8.72
CA ILE A 160 -0.04 7.53 7.84
C ILE A 160 0.76 8.73 8.36
N GLN A 161 0.67 9.04 9.66
CA GLN A 161 1.41 10.15 10.26
C GLN A 161 2.92 9.97 10.12
N GLU A 162 3.42 8.75 10.37
CA GLU A 162 4.84 8.43 10.19
C GLU A 162 5.28 8.61 8.74
N GLN A 163 4.44 8.27 7.76
CA GLN A 163 4.76 8.45 6.35
C GLN A 163 4.85 9.93 5.98
N LEU A 164 3.89 10.74 6.44
CA LEU A 164 3.90 12.19 6.24
C LEU A 164 5.13 12.84 6.88
N LYS A 165 5.48 12.43 8.10
CA LYS A 165 6.70 12.87 8.78
C LYS A 165 7.96 12.43 8.03
N ALA A 166 8.01 11.20 7.54
CA ALA A 166 9.18 10.67 6.85
C ALA A 166 9.53 11.43 5.58
N TRP A 167 8.54 12.00 4.86
CA TRP A 167 8.81 12.90 3.74
C TRP A 167 9.33 14.27 4.19
N LYS A 168 8.85 14.81 5.32
CA LYS A 168 9.36 16.07 5.88
C LYS A 168 10.81 15.95 6.36
N THR A 169 11.27 14.75 6.70
CA THR A 169 12.61 14.49 7.27
C THR A 169 13.52 13.69 6.34
N ASP A 170 13.19 13.57 5.05
CA ASP A 170 13.98 12.83 4.04
C ASP A 170 14.28 11.36 4.40
N PHE A 171 13.42 10.74 5.22
CA PHE A 171 13.46 9.31 5.52
C PHE A 171 12.68 8.50 4.48
N ARG A 172 11.91 9.18 3.63
CA ARG A 172 11.19 8.59 2.52
C ARG A 172 11.53 9.34 1.23
N PRO A 173 11.88 8.65 0.14
CA PRO A 173 12.24 9.33 -1.09
C PRO A 173 11.00 10.03 -1.69
N PRO A 174 11.21 11.07 -2.51
CA PRO A 174 10.13 11.90 -3.03
C PRO A 174 9.16 11.16 -3.95
N GLY A 175 9.61 10.05 -4.55
CA GLY A 175 8.86 9.32 -5.57
C GLY A 175 8.70 10.13 -6.86
N PRO A 176 7.89 9.63 -7.81
CA PRO A 176 7.64 10.32 -9.06
C PRO A 176 7.08 11.73 -8.81
N LEU A 177 7.66 12.73 -9.49
CA LEU A 177 7.23 14.14 -9.46
C LEU A 177 7.26 14.83 -8.08
N GLY A 178 7.77 14.19 -7.02
CA GLY A 178 7.89 14.79 -5.69
C GLY A 178 6.57 15.24 -5.06
N LEU A 179 5.45 14.63 -5.44
CA LEU A 179 4.11 15.07 -5.04
C LEU A 179 3.90 15.02 -3.53
N MET A 180 4.19 13.88 -2.90
CA MET A 180 3.89 13.68 -1.48
C MET A 180 4.77 14.52 -0.54
N PRO A 181 6.08 14.73 -0.78
CA PRO A 181 6.84 15.72 -0.03
C PRO A 181 6.26 17.13 -0.12
N ALA A 182 5.83 17.57 -1.31
CA ALA A 182 5.24 18.89 -1.48
C ALA A 182 3.91 19.04 -0.72
N VAL A 183 3.09 17.98 -0.68
CA VAL A 183 1.87 17.92 0.14
C VAL A 183 2.21 17.90 1.62
N ALA A 184 3.13 17.04 2.05
CA ALA A 184 3.50 16.87 3.46
C ALA A 184 4.07 18.16 4.05
N ALA A 185 4.87 18.91 3.28
CA ALA A 185 5.44 20.19 3.71
C ALA A 185 4.37 21.26 4.03
N LYS A 186 3.14 21.13 3.51
CA LYS A 186 2.02 22.06 3.73
C LYS A 186 1.15 21.69 4.93
N LEU A 187 1.36 20.50 5.52
CA LEU A 187 0.58 20.02 6.65
C LEU A 187 1.26 20.41 7.96
N SER A 188 0.52 21.02 8.88
CA SER A 188 0.90 21.03 10.29
C SER A 188 0.81 19.61 10.88
N ASP A 189 1.33 19.41 12.10
CA ASP A 189 1.20 18.11 12.78
C ASP A 189 -0.27 17.81 13.13
N ALA A 190 -1.06 18.84 13.46
CA ALA A 190 -2.49 18.72 13.66
C ALA A 190 -3.22 18.32 12.36
N ASP A 191 -2.85 18.92 11.22
CA ASP A 191 -3.42 18.54 9.91
C ASP A 191 -3.11 17.07 9.59
N ALA A 192 -1.84 16.65 9.77
CA ALA A 192 -1.38 15.29 9.50
C ALA A 192 -2.11 14.26 10.39
N ALA A 193 -2.27 14.55 11.68
CA ALA A 193 -3.01 13.71 12.60
C ALA A 193 -4.50 13.60 12.22
N ALA A 194 -5.12 14.72 11.84
CA ALA A 194 -6.54 14.73 11.48
C ALA A 194 -6.83 13.93 10.21
N VAL A 195 -6.04 14.08 9.14
CA VAL A 195 -6.24 13.28 7.91
C VAL A 195 -5.93 11.80 8.13
N ALA A 196 -4.95 11.49 8.97
CA ALA A 196 -4.61 10.11 9.30
C ALA A 196 -5.73 9.40 10.05
N GLN A 197 -6.34 10.07 11.04
CA GLN A 197 -7.51 9.55 11.75
C GLN A 197 -8.71 9.35 10.82
N TYR A 198 -8.94 10.31 9.92
CA TYR A 198 -10.02 10.20 8.92
C TYR A 198 -9.87 8.94 8.07
N TYR A 199 -8.72 8.73 7.41
CA TYR A 199 -8.52 7.58 6.53
C TYR A 199 -8.45 6.24 7.27
N ALA A 200 -7.93 6.22 8.50
CA ALA A 200 -7.92 5.02 9.33
C ALA A 200 -9.34 4.50 9.64
N ALA A 201 -10.33 5.40 9.71
CA ALA A 201 -11.73 5.06 9.98
C ALA A 201 -12.50 4.54 8.74
N LEU A 202 -11.93 4.57 7.53
CA LEU A 202 -12.64 4.27 6.28
C LEU A 202 -12.64 2.80 5.85
N LEU A 203 -12.23 1.83 6.67
CA LEU A 203 -12.30 0.42 6.27
C LEU A 203 -13.65 -0.21 6.65
N THR A 204 -14.26 -0.92 5.70
CA THR A 204 -15.26 -1.96 6.00
C THR A 204 -14.60 -3.32 5.92
N ALA A 205 -15.09 -4.31 6.67
CA ALA A 205 -14.53 -5.66 6.64
C ALA A 205 -14.46 -6.20 5.19
N ILE A 206 -13.39 -6.93 4.85
CA ILE A 206 -13.27 -7.65 3.57
C ILE A 206 -14.49 -8.59 3.45
N PRO A 207 -15.33 -8.48 2.40
CA PRO A 207 -16.41 -9.45 2.22
C PRO A 207 -15.80 -10.85 2.11
N ALA A 208 -16.35 -11.81 2.85
CA ALA A 208 -15.93 -13.20 2.77
C ALA A 208 -15.96 -13.67 1.31
N PRO A 209 -15.02 -14.52 0.86
CA PRO A 209 -15.07 -15.07 -0.48
C PRO A 209 -16.45 -15.71 -0.70
N ALA A 210 -17.09 -15.40 -1.84
CA ALA A 210 -18.36 -16.00 -2.19
C ALA A 210 -18.23 -17.53 -2.10
N PRO A 211 -19.21 -18.26 -1.54
CA PRO A 211 -19.17 -19.71 -1.54
C PRO A 211 -19.03 -20.18 -2.98
N GLN A 212 -17.95 -20.90 -3.26
CA GLN A 212 -17.75 -21.54 -4.56
C GLN A 212 -18.95 -22.46 -4.81
N GLY A 213 -19.56 -22.30 -5.99
CA GLY A 213 -20.93 -22.69 -6.26
C GLY A 213 -21.31 -24.09 -5.82
N ALA A 214 -22.52 -24.21 -5.26
CA ALA A 214 -23.29 -25.43 -5.36
C ALA A 214 -23.40 -25.77 -6.85
N VAL A 215 -22.66 -26.78 -7.29
CA VAL A 215 -22.89 -27.43 -8.56
C VAL A 215 -24.33 -27.94 -8.53
N ASN A 216 -25.20 -27.31 -9.29
CA ASN A 216 -26.56 -27.79 -9.49
C ASN A 216 -26.47 -29.18 -10.13
N ALA A 217 -26.71 -30.21 -9.34
CA ALA A 217 -26.93 -31.55 -9.86
C ALA A 217 -28.19 -31.50 -10.72
N ALA A 218 -28.03 -31.83 -12.01
CA ALA A 218 -29.15 -31.97 -12.93
C ALA A 218 -30.13 -33.04 -12.41
N PRO A 219 -31.45 -32.85 -12.57
CA PRO A 219 -32.43 -33.84 -12.14
C PRO A 219 -32.28 -35.09 -13.00
N LYS A 220 -32.10 -36.25 -12.35
CA LYS A 220 -32.20 -37.54 -13.02
C LYS A 220 -33.66 -37.73 -13.44
N LYS A 221 -33.87 -38.02 -14.73
CA LYS A 221 -35.14 -38.50 -15.27
C LYS A 221 -35.44 -39.91 -14.77
#